data_AF-A0A372M588-F1
#
_entry.id   AF-A0A372M588-F1
#
_cell.length_a   1.000
_cell.length_b   1.000
_cell.length_c   1.000
_cell.angle_alpha   90.00
_cell.angle_beta   90.00
_cell.angle_gamma   90.00
#
_symmetry.space_group_name_H-M   'P 1'
#
loop_
_entity.id
_entity.type
_entity.pdbx_description
1 polymer ?
#
loop_
_entity_poly.entity_id
_entity_poly.type
_entity_poly.pdbx_seq_one_letter_code
_entity_poly.pdbx_strand_id
1 'polypeptide(L)'
;MATKKYTVTLPEELAEEIRREVGPGRFSAYVALAIEHKRERDRLGELVARLEQEHGTVTDEELAAVEAERREHERWFAQRAAEQAAPATAEKAKSASNSRSSKVA
;
A
#
# COMPACT_ATOMS: atom_id res chain seq x y z
N MET A 1 11.44 -16.19 16.49
CA MET A 1 12.18 -16.57 15.27
C MET A 1 13.63 -16.81 15.65
N ALA A 2 14.18 -17.99 15.36
CA ALA A 2 15.59 -18.27 15.63
C ALA A 2 16.45 -17.64 14.52
N THR A 3 17.44 -16.85 14.90
CA THR A 3 18.38 -16.22 13.95
C THR A 3 19.62 -17.09 13.78
N LYS A 4 20.00 -17.39 12.53
CA LYS A 4 21.23 -18.10 12.19
C LYS A 4 22.17 -17.17 11.43
N LYS A 5 23.44 -17.13 11.83
CA LYS A 5 24.47 -16.33 11.14
C LYS A 5 24.91 -17.05 9.87
N TYR A 6 24.90 -16.33 8.76
CA TYR A 6 25.49 -16.73 7.49
C TYR A 6 26.60 -15.75 7.14
N THR A 7 27.70 -16.24 6.57
CA THR A 7 28.80 -15.40 6.09
C THR A 7 28.75 -15.38 4.57
N VAL A 8 28.79 -14.19 3.99
CA VAL A 8 28.79 -13.96 2.54
C VAL A 8 29.86 -12.93 2.22
N THR A 9 30.50 -13.07 1.05
CA THR A 9 31.45 -12.09 0.55
C THR A 9 30.70 -11.05 -0.27
N LEU A 10 30.90 -9.77 0.03
CA LEU A 10 30.33 -8.65 -0.73
C LEU A 10 31.45 -7.78 -1.30
N PRO A 11 31.20 -7.07 -2.43
CA PRO A 11 32.09 -6.01 -2.88
C PRO A 11 32.29 -4.96 -1.78
N GLU A 12 33.54 -4.55 -1.56
CA GLU A 12 33.89 -3.59 -0.51
C GLU A 12 33.19 -2.24 -0.71
N GLU A 13 33.20 -1.73 -1.95
CA GLU A 13 32.54 -0.48 -2.33
C GLU A 13 31.06 -0.48 -1.93
N LEU A 14 30.32 -1.53 -2.30
CA LEU A 14 28.91 -1.68 -1.97
C LEU A 14 28.68 -1.77 -0.45
N ALA A 15 29.52 -2.52 0.26
CA ALA A 15 29.38 -2.68 1.70
C ALA A 15 29.60 -1.35 2.43
N GLU A 16 30.56 -0.54 1.98
CA GLU A 16 30.85 0.77 2.57
C GLU A 16 29.81 1.83 2.20
N GLU A 17 29.27 1.81 0.97
CA GLU A 17 28.13 2.65 0.57
C GLU A 17 26.92 2.41 1.48
N ILE A 18 26.50 1.15 1.63
CA ILE A 18 25.37 0.79 2.49
C ILE A 18 25.66 1.21 3.94
N ARG A 19 26.87 0.98 4.45
CA ARG A 19 27.24 1.40 5.83
C ARG A 19 27.14 2.90 6.03
N ARG A 20 27.51 3.71 5.04
CA ARG A 20 27.37 5.18 5.07
C ARG A 20 25.90 5.59 5.09
N GLU A 21 25.04 4.91 4.33
CA GLU A 21 23.61 5.21 4.24
C GLU A 21 22.84 4.82 5.51
N VAL A 22 23.06 3.60 6.02
CA VAL A 22 22.26 3.04 7.13
C VAL A 22 22.82 3.34 8.51
N GLY A 23 24.08 3.77 8.57
CA GLY A 23 24.79 4.07 9.81
C GLY A 23 25.31 2.84 10.58
N PRO A 24 26.04 3.08 11.68
CA PRO A 24 26.72 2.03 12.43
C PRO A 24 25.72 1.04 13.05
N GLY A 25 26.03 -0.26 12.95
CA GLY A 25 25.24 -1.34 13.57
C GLY A 25 23.93 -1.70 12.86
N ARG A 26 23.57 -1.02 11.76
CA ARG A 26 22.33 -1.28 11.01
C ARG A 26 22.53 -2.10 9.73
N PHE A 27 23.77 -2.39 9.36
CA PHE A 27 24.11 -3.13 8.14
C PHE A 27 23.44 -4.50 8.04
N SER A 28 23.48 -5.31 9.10
CA SER A 28 22.85 -6.64 9.10
C SER A 28 21.33 -6.58 8.98
N ALA A 29 20.70 -5.59 9.61
CA ALA A 29 19.25 -5.37 9.52
C ALA A 29 18.85 -4.92 8.11
N TYR A 30 19.65 -4.04 7.50
CA TYR A 30 19.46 -3.63 6.10
C TYR A 30 19.54 -4.83 5.15
N VAL A 31 20.57 -5.66 5.28
CA VAL A 31 20.73 -6.86 4.43
C VAL A 31 19.57 -7.83 4.60
N ALA A 32 19.11 -8.05 5.83
CA ALA A 32 17.95 -8.91 6.08
C ALA A 32 16.69 -8.39 5.37
N LEU A 33 16.38 -7.10 5.53
CA LEU A 33 15.25 -6.46 4.86
C LEU A 33 15.38 -6.49 3.33
N ALA A 34 16.58 -6.25 2.81
CA ALA A 34 16.84 -6.29 1.37
C ALA A 34 16.61 -7.70 0.80
N ILE A 35 17.02 -8.75 1.51
CA ILE A 35 16.81 -10.15 1.11
C ILE A 35 15.31 -10.49 1.16
N GLU A 36 14.59 -10.07 2.19
CA GLU A 36 13.14 -10.28 2.29
C GLU A 36 12.40 -9.60 1.14
N HIS A 37 12.71 -8.32 0.87
CA HIS A 37 12.13 -7.57 -0.23
C HIS A 37 12.48 -8.18 -1.60
N LYS A 38 13.73 -8.63 -1.78
CA LYS A 38 14.16 -9.28 -3.02
C LYS A 38 13.39 -10.57 -3.25
N ARG A 39 13.24 -11.42 -2.22
CA ARG A 39 12.48 -12.67 -2.31
C ARG A 39 11.02 -12.43 -2.65
N GLU A 40 10.41 -11.40 -2.07
CA GLU A 40 9.03 -11.05 -2.38
C GLU A 40 8.89 -10.60 -3.85
N ARG A 41 9.79 -9.73 -4.32
CA ARG A 41 9.81 -9.30 -5.73
C ARG A 41 10.06 -10.44 -6.70
N ASP A 42 10.92 -11.39 -6.34
CA ASP A 42 11.21 -12.55 -7.20
C ASP A 42 9.96 -13.43 -7.35
N ARG A 43 9.22 -13.68 -6.26
CA ARG A 43 7.93 -14.39 -6.30
C ARG A 43 6.87 -13.64 -7.11
N LEU A 44 6.80 -12.32 -6.96
CA LEU A 44 5.91 -11.50 -7.77
C LEU A 44 6.30 -11.57 -9.25
N GLY A 45 7.59 -11.58 -9.56
CA GLY A 45 8.10 -11.75 -10.92
C GLY A 45 7.71 -13.10 -11.54
N GLU A 46 7.81 -14.19 -10.77
CA GLU A 46 7.34 -15.52 -11.20
C GLU A 46 5.83 -15.54 -11.50
N LEU A 47 5.03 -14.88 -10.65
CA LEU A 47 3.60 -14.76 -10.85
C LEU A 47 3.27 -13.96 -12.12
N VAL A 48 3.93 -12.81 -12.30
CA VAL A 48 3.75 -11.96 -13.49
C VAL A 48 4.13 -12.74 -14.75
N ALA A 49 5.27 -13.43 -14.75
CA ALA A 49 5.70 -14.22 -15.89
C ALA A 49 4.69 -15.32 -16.27
N ARG A 50 4.05 -15.96 -15.28
CA ARG A 50 2.98 -16.93 -15.54
C ARG A 50 1.75 -16.26 -16.16
N LEU A 51 1.33 -15.11 -15.61
CA LEU A 51 0.17 -14.37 -16.14
C LEU A 51 0.41 -13.88 -17.58
N GLU A 52 1.61 -13.41 -17.89
CA GLU A 52 1.98 -13.00 -19.25
C GLU A 52 2.02 -14.18 -20.22
N GLN A 53 2.39 -15.39 -19.77
CA GLN A 53 2.32 -16.59 -20.59
C GLN A 53 0.87 -16.98 -20.92
N GLU A 54 -0.05 -16.79 -19.97
CA GLU A 54 -1.46 -17.16 -20.13
C GLU A 54 -2.27 -16.11 -20.91
N HIS A 55 -1.97 -14.83 -20.73
CA HIS A 55 -2.79 -13.73 -21.24
C HIS A 55 -2.08 -12.82 -22.25
N GLY A 56 -0.75 -12.95 -22.41
CA GLY A 56 0.06 -12.02 -23.19
C GLY A 56 0.49 -10.80 -22.36
N THR A 57 1.39 -10.00 -22.94
CA THR A 57 1.87 -8.76 -22.32
C THR A 57 0.77 -7.71 -22.30
N VAL A 58 0.61 -7.03 -21.17
CA VAL A 58 -0.36 -5.93 -21.03
C VAL A 58 0.08 -4.76 -21.89
N THR A 59 -0.79 -4.28 -22.78
CA THR A 59 -0.52 -3.09 -23.59
C THR A 59 -0.82 -1.80 -22.83
N ASP A 60 -0.15 -0.72 -23.19
CA ASP A 60 -0.38 0.60 -22.57
C ASP A 60 -1.82 1.10 -22.78
N GLU A 61 -2.44 0.74 -23.90
CA GLU A 61 -3.82 1.08 -24.23
C GLU A 61 -4.83 0.36 -23.32
N GLU A 62 -4.63 -0.94 -23.10
CA GLU A 62 -5.42 -1.74 -22.15
C GLU A 62 -5.27 -1.23 -20.72
N LEU A 63 -4.04 -0.91 -20.31
CA LEU A 63 -3.76 -0.36 -18.99
C LEU A 63 -4.47 0.99 -18.79
N ALA A 64 -4.43 1.87 -19.79
CA ALA A 64 -5.10 3.17 -19.73
C ALA A 64 -6.63 3.05 -19.63
N ALA A 65 -7.23 2.09 -20.36
CA ALA A 65 -8.66 1.81 -20.31
C ALA A 65 -9.09 1.30 -18.92
N VAL A 66 -8.40 0.28 -18.40
CA VAL A 66 -8.68 -0.29 -17.06
C VAL A 66 -8.49 0.76 -15.96
N GLU A 67 -7.48 1.62 -16.08
CA GLU A 67 -7.24 2.67 -15.10
C GLU A 67 -8.30 3.79 -15.15
N ALA A 68 -8.88 4.06 -16.33
CA ALA A 68 -10.03 4.94 -16.44
C ALA A 68 -11.27 4.35 -15.77
N GLU A 69 -11.57 3.08 -16.04
CA GLU A 69 -12.65 2.35 -15.37
C GLU A 69 -12.47 2.33 -13.85
N ARG A 70 -11.27 2.00 -13.36
CA ARG A 70 -10.95 1.96 -11.92
C ARG A 70 -11.28 3.29 -11.24
N ARG A 71 -10.92 4.42 -11.86
CA ARG A 71 -11.23 5.76 -11.33
C ARG A 71 -12.74 6.05 -11.31
N GLU A 72 -13.49 5.58 -12.30
CA GLU A 72 -14.95 5.71 -12.30
C GLU A 72 -15.58 4.89 -11.17
N HIS A 73 -15.11 3.67 -10.96
CA HIS A 73 -15.51 2.84 -9.83
C HIS A 73 -15.19 3.52 -8.50
N GLU A 74 -13.98 4.04 -8.32
CA GLU A 74 -13.58 4.77 -7.10
C GLU A 74 -14.50 5.96 -6.82
N ARG A 75 -14.90 6.73 -7.85
CA ARG A 75 -15.86 7.83 -7.72
C ARG A 75 -17.25 7.35 -7.30
N TRP A 76 -17.73 6.27 -7.90
CA TRP A 76 -19.01 5.67 -7.52
C TRP A 76 -19.03 5.22 -6.06
N PHE A 77 -17.96 4.55 -5.61
CA PHE A 77 -17.81 4.15 -4.21
C PHE A 77 -17.71 5.35 -3.27
N ALA A 78 -16.97 6.40 -3.63
CA ALA A 78 -16.84 7.61 -2.84
C ALA A 78 -18.18 8.34 -2.68
N GLN A 79 -18.96 8.45 -3.76
CA GLN A 79 -20.30 9.04 -3.73
C GLN A 79 -21.22 8.25 -2.80
N ARG A 80 -21.22 6.92 -2.91
CA ARG A 80 -22.03 6.04 -2.05
C ARG A 80 -21.63 6.14 -0.58
N ALA A 81 -20.34 6.23 -0.28
CA ALA A 81 -19.85 6.43 1.08
C ALA A 81 -20.31 7.79 1.65
N ALA A 82 -20.29 8.86 0.84
CA ALA A 82 -20.77 10.18 1.24
C ALA A 82 -22.28 10.20 1.49
N GLU A 83 -23.07 9.57 0.62
CA GLU A 83 -24.53 9.42 0.77
C GLU A 83 -24.88 8.62 2.04
N GLN A 84 -24.10 7.58 2.38
CA GLN A 84 -24.28 6.80 3.61
C GLN A 84 -23.81 7.53 4.88
N ALA A 85 -22.88 8.47 4.77
CA ALA A 85 -22.46 9.32 5.89
C ALA A 85 -23.42 10.50 6.16
N ALA A 86 -24.23 10.91 5.17
CA ALA A 86 -25.20 11.99 5.29
C ALA A 86 -26.32 11.77 6.33
N PRO A 87 -26.95 10.58 6.50
CA PRO A 87 -27.99 10.41 7.52
C PRO A 87 -27.46 10.55 8.96
N ALA A 88 -26.23 10.12 9.23
CA ALA A 88 -25.62 10.20 10.57
C ALA A 88 -25.30 11.64 11.01
N THR A 89 -25.03 12.54 10.06
CA THR A 89 -24.78 13.96 10.33
C THR A 89 -26.09 14.75 10.47
N ALA A 90 -27.11 14.42 9.67
CA ALA A 90 -28.43 15.03 9.77
C ALA A 90 -29.18 14.65 11.06
N GLU A 91 -29.03 13.41 11.55
CA GLU A 91 -29.64 12.97 12.82
C GLU A 91 -28.97 13.62 14.05
N LYS A 92 -27.64 13.76 14.05
CA LYS A 92 -26.90 14.53 15.08
C LYS A 92 -27.32 16.01 15.11
N ALA A 93 -27.54 16.64 13.96
CA ALA A 93 -27.98 18.04 13.89
C ALA A 93 -29.42 18.24 14.43
N LYS A 94 -30.33 17.30 14.14
CA LYS A 94 -31.71 17.33 14.64
C LYS A 94 -31.79 17.11 16.16
N SER A 95 -30.97 16.23 16.72
CA SER A 95 -30.83 15.99 18.17
C SER A 95 -30.32 17.24 18.93
N ALA A 96 -29.33 17.95 18.36
CA ALA A 96 -28.80 19.19 18.95
C ALA A 96 -29.79 20.36 18.92
N SER A 97 -30.70 20.41 17.95
CA SER A 97 -31.74 21.46 17.88
C SER A 97 -32.89 21.20 18.85
N ASN A 98 -33.29 19.94 19.06
CA ASN A 98 -34.43 19.60 19.93
C ASN A 98 -34.12 19.81 21.42
N SER A 99 -32.84 19.76 21.81
CA SER A 99 -32.37 20.01 23.18
C SER A 99 -32.21 21.50 23.52
N ARG A 100 -32.16 22.40 22.53
CA ARG A 100 -32.13 23.86 22.76
C ARG A 100 -33.52 24.46 22.95
N SER A 101 -34.55 23.88 22.32
CA SER A 101 -35.93 24.38 22.44
C SER A 101 -36.63 23.97 23.73
N SER A 102 -36.10 23.03 24.52
CA SER A 102 -36.72 22.60 25.79
C SER A 102 -36.25 23.37 27.03
N LYS A 103 -35.41 24.41 26.89
CA LYS A 103 -34.81 25.15 28.02
C LYS A 103 -35.38 26.57 28.23
N VAL A 104 -36.48 26.92 27.57
CA VAL A 104 -37.16 28.22 27.75
C VAL A 104 -38.66 27.97 27.95
N ALA A 105 -39.02 27.42 29.11
CA ALA A 105 -40.37 27.38 29.64
C ALA A 105 -40.29 27.42 31.17
#